data_AF-A0A238ZEH6-F1
#
_entry.id   AF-A0A238ZEH6-F1
#
_cell.length_a   1.000
_cell.length_b   1.000
_cell.length_c   1.000
_cell.angle_alpha   90.00
_cell.angle_beta   90.00
_cell.angle_gamma   90.00
#
_symmetry.space_group_name_H-M   'P 1'
#
loop_
_entity.id
_entity.type
_entity.pdbx_description
1 polymer ?
#
loop_
_entity_poly.entity_id
_entity_poly.type
_entity_poly.pdbx_seq_one_letter_code
_entity_poly.pdbx_strand_id
1 'polypeptide(L)'
;SDQGWQYQMKQYQYLLRQKGIRQSMSRKGNCLDNAVIENFFGIIKSELFYLKKYSSVSELKQEIIEYINYYNNDRIKLNLKGMSPIQYRAHYYQT
;
A
#
# COMPACT_ATOMS: atom_id res chain seq x y z
N SER A 1 -7.08 8.63 3.65
CA SER A 1 -7.62 8.22 2.34
C SER A 1 -7.89 9.47 1.53
N ASP A 2 -8.09 9.34 0.23
CA ASP A 2 -8.68 10.43 -0.55
C ASP A 2 -10.18 10.58 -0.26
N GLN A 3 -10.82 11.49 -0.99
CA GLN A 3 -12.27 11.70 -0.99
C GLN A 3 -12.97 10.84 -2.06
N GLY A 4 -12.44 9.67 -2.42
CA GLY A 4 -13.09 8.74 -3.32
C GLY A 4 -14.46 8.30 -2.78
N TRP A 5 -15.43 8.09 -3.67
CA TRP A 5 -16.81 7.75 -3.33
C TRP A 5 -16.90 6.59 -2.32
N GLN A 6 -16.14 5.53 -2.52
CA GLN A 6 -16.11 4.34 -1.67
C GLN A 6 -15.75 4.67 -0.20
N TYR A 7 -14.84 5.62 0.01
CA TYR A 7 -14.41 6.01 1.36
C TYR A 7 -15.40 6.96 2.04
N GLN A 8 -16.31 7.57 1.27
CA GLN A 8 -17.38 8.43 1.79
C GLN A 8 -18.65 7.65 2.15
N MET A 9 -18.78 6.38 1.75
CA MET A 9 -19.96 5.58 2.03
C MET A 9 -20.19 5.40 3.54
N LYS A 10 -21.45 5.57 3.98
CA LYS A 10 -21.84 5.43 5.39
C LYS A 10 -21.43 4.08 5.99
N GLN A 11 -21.55 3.00 5.21
CA GLN A 11 -21.17 1.65 5.62
C GLN A 11 -19.67 1.55 5.94
N TYR A 12 -18.82 2.14 5.10
CA TYR A 12 -17.37 2.16 5.32
C TYR A 12 -17.01 2.97 6.58
N GLN A 13 -17.60 4.17 6.72
CA GLN A 13 -17.37 5.01 7.90
C GLN A 13 -17.85 4.34 9.19
N TYR A 14 -18.98 3.63 9.14
CA TYR A 14 -19.50 2.88 10.28
C TYR A 14 -18.56 1.74 10.69
N LEU A 15 -18.05 0.99 9.72
CA LEU A 15 -17.06 -0.08 9.97
C LEU A 15 -15.79 0.48 10.61
N LEU A 16 -15.27 1.61 10.13
CA LEU A 16 -14.09 2.26 10.73
C LEU A 16 -14.36 2.67 12.19
N ARG A 17 -15.52 3.27 12.47
CA ARG A 17 -15.91 3.64 13.84
C ARG A 17 -16.03 2.42 14.75
N GLN A 18 -16.64 1.32 14.28
CA GLN A 18 -16.72 0.07 15.06
C GLN A 18 -15.34 -0.51 15.40
N LYS A 19 -14.35 -0.30 14.53
CA LYS A 19 -12.97 -0.75 14.74
C LYS A 19 -12.10 0.26 15.51
N GLY A 20 -12.68 1.38 15.99
CA GLY A 20 -11.93 2.43 16.68
C GLY A 20 -10.99 3.24 15.78
N ILE A 21 -11.16 3.15 14.45
CA ILE A 21 -10.30 3.82 13.47
C ILE A 21 -10.90 5.19 13.15
N ARG A 22 -10.15 6.26 13.47
CA ARG A 22 -10.51 7.61 13.04
C ARG A 22 -10.16 7.80 11.57
N GLN A 23 -11.18 7.97 10.73
CA GLN A 23 -10.97 8.29 9.32
C GLN A 23 -10.34 9.68 9.17
N SER A 24 -9.29 9.77 8.35
CA SER A 24 -8.71 11.04 7.89
C SER A 24 -8.75 11.06 6.37
N MET A 25 -9.40 12.07 5.80
CA MET A 25 -9.49 12.27 4.35
C MET A 25 -8.68 13.50 3.94
N SER A 26 -7.78 13.32 2.99
CA SER A 26 -6.94 14.40 2.45
C SER A 26 -7.80 15.50 1.83
N ARG A 27 -7.37 16.76 1.96
CA ARG A 27 -8.06 17.89 1.30
C ARG A 27 -7.90 17.77 -0.22
N LYS A 28 -8.91 18.24 -0.97
CA LYS A 28 -8.77 18.38 -2.43
C LYS A 28 -7.54 19.24 -2.75
N GLY A 29 -6.71 18.78 -3.67
CA GLY A 29 -5.47 19.46 -4.07
C GLY A 29 -4.24 19.16 -3.21
N ASN A 30 -4.32 18.30 -2.18
CA ASN A 30 -3.14 17.85 -1.44
C ASN A 30 -2.65 16.48 -1.94
N CYS A 31 -1.77 16.48 -2.95
CA CYS A 31 -1.20 15.26 -3.51
C CYS A 31 -0.17 14.59 -2.59
N LEU A 32 0.46 15.35 -1.68
CA LEU A 32 1.53 14.84 -0.82
C LEU A 32 1.04 13.74 0.13
N ASP A 33 -0.21 13.85 0.61
CA ASP A 33 -0.80 12.86 1.51
C ASP A 33 -0.93 11.47 0.85
N ASN A 34 -1.06 11.43 -0.49
CA ASN A 34 -1.21 10.20 -1.25
C ASN A 34 0.07 9.76 -1.98
N ALA A 35 1.07 10.62 -2.08
CA ALA A 35 2.28 10.39 -2.88
C ALA A 35 2.99 9.06 -2.53
N VAL A 36 3.03 8.69 -1.25
CA VAL A 36 3.67 7.44 -0.81
C VAL A 36 2.95 6.20 -1.34
N ILE A 37 1.61 6.17 -1.25
CA ILE A 37 0.84 5.02 -1.72
C ILE A 37 0.76 4.99 -3.25
N GLU A 38 0.73 6.16 -3.90
CA GLU A 38 0.81 6.28 -5.36
C GLU A 38 2.14 5.76 -5.90
N ASN A 39 3.26 6.11 -5.25
CA ASN A 39 4.57 5.57 -5.59
C ASN A 39 4.61 4.04 -5.49
N PHE A 40 4.07 3.49 -4.40
CA PHE A 40 3.97 2.04 -4.22
C PHE A 40 3.15 1.36 -5.33
N PHE A 41 2.01 1.93 -5.71
CA PHE A 41 1.23 1.40 -6.84
C PHE A 41 1.95 1.52 -8.18
N GLY A 42 2.70 2.59 -8.40
CA GLY A 42 3.56 2.73 -9.58
C GLY A 42 4.57 1.59 -9.67
N ILE A 43 5.23 1.29 -8.56
CA ILE A 43 6.22 0.21 -8.44
C ILE A 43 5.59 -1.16 -8.73
N ILE A 44 4.45 -1.50 -8.10
CA ILE A 44 3.76 -2.78 -8.38
C ILE A 44 3.41 -2.88 -9.87
N LYS A 45 2.89 -1.80 -10.45
CA LYS A 45 2.48 -1.83 -11.85
C LYS A 45 3.68 -2.07 -12.78
N SER A 46 4.80 -1.39 -12.54
CA SER A 46 6.01 -1.53 -13.36
C SER A 46 6.73 -2.88 -13.17
N GLU A 47 6.80 -3.38 -11.94
CA GLU A 47 7.59 -4.57 -11.60
C GLU A 47 6.78 -5.87 -11.68
N LEU A 48 5.44 -5.80 -11.76
CA LEU A 48 4.58 -6.98 -11.77
C LEU A 48 3.51 -6.91 -12.86
N PHE A 49 2.66 -5.87 -12.86
CA PHE A 49 1.46 -5.87 -13.69
C PHE A 49 1.76 -5.73 -15.19
N TYR A 50 2.66 -4.83 -15.58
CA TYR A 50 2.96 -4.57 -17.00
C TYR A 50 3.87 -5.62 -17.64
N LEU A 51 4.54 -6.47 -16.84
CA LEU A 51 5.49 -7.45 -17.35
C LEU A 51 4.82 -8.70 -17.93
N LYS A 52 3.53 -8.93 -17.64
CA LYS A 52 2.82 -10.13 -18.08
C LYS A 52 1.33 -9.90 -18.30
N LYS A 53 0.72 -10.77 -19.09
CA LYS A 53 -0.73 -10.82 -19.27
C LYS A 53 -1.31 -11.83 -18.27
N TYR A 54 -2.40 -11.46 -17.62
CA TYR A 54 -3.11 -12.31 -16.67
C TYR A 54 -4.33 -12.92 -17.35
N SER A 55 -4.54 -14.20 -17.11
CA SER A 55 -5.70 -14.94 -17.63
C SER A 55 -6.94 -14.79 -16.76
N SER A 56 -6.75 -14.46 -15.47
CA SER A 56 -7.84 -14.28 -14.52
C SER A 56 -7.50 -13.27 -13.42
N VAL A 57 -8.54 -12.71 -12.79
CA VAL A 57 -8.39 -11.86 -11.60
C VAL A 57 -7.82 -12.64 -10.41
N SER A 58 -8.11 -13.94 -10.31
CA SER A 58 -7.58 -14.80 -9.24
C SER A 58 -6.06 -14.95 -9.34
N GLU A 59 -5.55 -15.17 -10.55
CA GLU A 59 -4.11 -15.23 -10.82
C GLU A 59 -3.44 -13.90 -10.44
N LEU A 60 -3.99 -12.77 -10.90
CA LEU A 60 -3.48 -11.45 -10.55
C LEU A 60 -3.47 -11.21 -9.04
N LYS A 61 -4.53 -11.62 -8.35
CA LYS A 61 -4.63 -11.46 -6.90
C LYS A 61 -3.56 -12.26 -6.17
N GLN A 62 -3.30 -13.50 -6.60
CA GLN A 62 -2.28 -14.35 -5.98
C GLN A 62 -0.89 -13.72 -6.11
N GLU A 63 -0.54 -13.24 -7.30
CA GLU A 63 0.77 -12.62 -7.50
C GLU A 63 0.93 -11.28 -6.79
N ILE A 64 -0.15 -10.49 -6.67
CA ILE A 64 -0.11 -9.28 -5.84
C ILE A 64 0.19 -9.63 -4.38
N ILE A 65 -0.40 -10.71 -3.84
CA ILE A 65 -0.14 -11.18 -2.47
C ILE A 65 1.33 -11.57 -2.30
N GLU A 66 1.87 -12.36 -3.22
CA GLU A 66 3.27 -12.80 -3.21
C GLU A 66 4.23 -11.61 -3.34
N TYR A 67 3.92 -10.68 -4.24
CA TYR A 67 4.72 -9.48 -4.43
C TYR A 67 4.71 -8.58 -3.19
N ILE A 68 3.56 -8.42 -2.51
CA ILE A 68 3.48 -7.67 -1.25
C ILE A 68 4.34 -8.34 -0.16
N ASN A 69 4.35 -9.67 -0.10
CA ASN A 69 5.20 -10.40 0.84
C ASN A 69 6.68 -10.14 0.57
N TYR A 70 7.12 -10.30 -0.69
CA TYR A 70 8.47 -9.96 -1.13
C TYR A 70 8.82 -8.50 -0.83
N TYR A 71 7.94 -7.56 -1.18
CA TYR A 71 8.16 -6.12 -1.00
C TYR A 71 8.44 -5.77 0.47
N ASN A 72 7.71 -6.39 1.39
CA ASN A 72 7.81 -6.07 2.82
C ASN A 72 8.94 -6.80 3.53
N ASN A 73 9.24 -8.04 3.15
CA ASN A 73 10.17 -8.91 3.88
C ASN A 73 11.56 -8.98 3.26
N ASP A 74 11.65 -8.96 1.92
CA ASP A 74 12.87 -9.35 1.20
C ASP A 74 13.44 -8.23 0.31
N ARG A 75 12.63 -7.24 -0.07
CA ARG A 75 13.06 -6.17 -0.97
C ARG A 75 14.20 -5.35 -0.36
N ILE A 76 15.35 -5.42 -1.02
CA ILE A 76 16.53 -4.61 -0.67
C ILE A 76 16.26 -3.16 -1.06
N LYS A 77 16.36 -2.26 -0.08
CA LYS A 77 16.28 -0.82 -0.29
C LYS A 77 17.58 -0.15 0.15
N LEU A 78 18.35 0.37 -0.81
CA LEU A 78 19.65 1.00 -0.55
C LEU A 78 19.53 2.21 0.39
N ASN A 79 18.47 3.02 0.22
CA ASN A 79 18.18 4.14 1.12
C ASN A 79 17.78 3.70 2.54
N LEU A 80 17.47 2.42 2.75
CA LEU A 80 17.23 1.81 4.06
C LEU A 80 18.44 0.96 4.51
N LYS A 81 19.65 1.28 4.06
CA LYS A 81 20.89 0.52 4.35
C LYS A 81 20.80 -0.96 3.92
N GLY A 82 20.05 -1.24 2.86
CA GLY A 82 19.82 -2.58 2.35
C GLY A 82 18.74 -3.38 3.08
N MET A 83 18.10 -2.81 4.11
CA MET A 83 17.03 -3.47 4.84
C MET A 83 15.71 -3.49 4.04
N SER A 84 14.92 -4.53 4.28
CA SER A 84 13.51 -4.56 3.87
C SER A 84 12.66 -3.62 4.72
N PRO A 85 11.46 -3.22 4.26
CA PRO A 85 10.56 -2.36 5.03
C PRO A 85 10.28 -2.86 6.46
N ILE A 86 10.09 -4.17 6.64
CA ILE A 86 9.86 -4.76 7.97
C ILE A 86 11.13 -4.71 8.82
N GLN A 87 12.29 -5.06 8.26
CA GLN A 87 13.57 -4.98 8.97
C GLN A 87 13.87 -3.54 9.42
N TYR A 88 13.69 -2.57 8.53
CA TYR A 88 13.87 -1.15 8.83
C TYR A 88 12.95 -0.69 9.96
N ARG A 89 11.67 -1.10 9.91
CA ARG A 89 10.69 -0.79 10.96
C ARG A 89 11.08 -1.41 12.31
N ALA A 90 11.51 -2.67 12.32
CA ALA A 90 11.93 -3.36 13.54
C ALA A 90 13.17 -2.70 14.17
N HIS A 91 14.17 -2.36 13.35
CA HIS A 91 15.36 -1.65 13.79
C HIS A 91 15.02 -0.28 14.40
N TYR A 92 14.08 0.47 13.81
CA TYR A 92 13.66 1.77 14.33
C TYR A 92 13.06 1.70 15.74
N TYR A 93 12.32 0.65 16.10
CA TYR A 93 11.76 0.50 17.44
C TYR A 93 12.74 -0.03 18.49
N GLN A 94 13.91 -0.51 18.07
CA GLN A 94 14.97 -1.00 18.96
C GLN A 94 16.01 0.08 19.30
N THR A 95 15.94 1.23 18.64
CA THR A 95 16.81 2.39 18.85
C THR A 95 16.05 3.48 19.59
#